data_AF-A0A133XRR1-F1
#
_entry.id   AF-A0A133XRR1-F1
#
_cell.length_a   1.000
_cell.length_b   1.000
_cell.length_c   1.000
_cell.angle_alpha   90.00
_cell.angle_beta   90.00
_cell.angle_gamma   90.00
#
_symmetry.space_group_name_H-M   'P 1'
#
loop_
_entity.id
_entity.type
_entity.pdbx_description
1 polymer ?
#
loop_
_entity_poly.entity_id
_entity_poly.type
_entity_poly.pdbx_seq_one_letter_code
_entity_poly.pdbx_strand_id
1 'polypeptide(L)'
;MPLQNSIAKGETAEIRCSLKRAGRFANTQYTIRYFQPDGKGCLKMDDGTIFKPNDRYPLTRDAFRLYYTSLSTDRQTIDINVEDNFGQVQQRTFNFNNEKVEKE
;
A
#
# COMPACT_ATOMS: atom_id res chain seq x y z
N MET A 1 -3.32 -9.10 8.73
CA MET A 1 -3.46 -8.36 10.00
C MET A 1 -4.58 -7.35 9.82
N PRO A 2 -5.37 -7.05 10.87
CA PRO A 2 -6.38 -5.98 10.78
C PRO A 2 -5.68 -4.65 10.52
N LEU A 3 -6.15 -3.92 9.52
CA LEU A 3 -5.71 -2.57 9.23
C LEU A 3 -6.47 -1.61 10.16
N GLN A 4 -5.84 -0.53 10.64
CA GLN A 4 -6.59 0.55 11.29
C GLN A 4 -7.60 1.14 10.31
N ASN A 5 -8.87 1.21 10.70
CA ASN A 5 -9.95 1.77 9.86
C ASN A 5 -9.97 3.32 9.88
N SER A 6 -9.37 3.93 10.89
CA SER A 6 -9.27 5.39 11.06
C SER A 6 -7.82 5.83 11.19
N ILE A 7 -7.46 6.93 10.52
CA ILE A 7 -6.14 7.56 10.59
C ILE A 7 -6.33 9.07 10.81
N ALA A 8 -5.74 9.60 11.88
CA ALA A 8 -5.76 11.04 12.12
C ALA A 8 -4.77 11.77 11.20
N LYS A 9 -4.99 13.07 10.99
CA LYS A 9 -4.05 13.91 10.23
C LYS A 9 -2.68 13.93 10.92
N GLY A 10 -1.64 13.56 10.18
CA GLY A 10 -0.27 13.42 10.68
C GLY A 10 0.04 12.05 11.30
N GLU A 11 -0.97 11.20 11.49
CA GLU A 11 -0.78 9.83 11.93
C GLU A 11 -0.23 8.97 10.79
N THR A 12 0.52 7.93 11.15
CA THR A 12 1.13 7.00 10.20
C THR A 12 0.63 5.59 10.43
N ALA A 13 -0.07 5.02 9.45
CA ALA A 13 -0.47 3.63 9.45
C ALA A 13 0.67 2.75 8.90
N GLU A 14 0.99 1.67 9.61
CA GLU A 14 1.93 0.65 9.15
C GLU A 14 1.17 -0.48 8.44
N ILE A 15 1.49 -0.69 7.17
CA ILE A 15 0.92 -1.75 6.33
C ILE A 15 2.03 -2.79 6.11
N ARG A 16 1.86 -3.96 6.74
CA ARG A 16 2.79 -5.08 6.59
C ARG A 16 2.34 -5.95 5.42
N CYS A 17 3.15 -5.98 4.38
CA CYS A 17 2.91 -6.81 3.20
C CYS A 17 3.89 -7.97 3.15
N SER A 18 3.39 -9.14 2.78
CA SER A 18 4.21 -10.33 2.55
C SER A 18 3.79 -10.93 1.23
N LEU A 19 4.70 -10.84 0.26
CA LEU A 19 4.57 -11.44 -1.05
C LEU A 19 4.74 -12.95 -0.91
N LYS A 20 3.63 -13.69 -0.99
CA LYS A 20 3.67 -15.16 -1.03
C LYS A 20 3.88 -15.60 -2.47
N ARG A 21 5.11 -16.01 -2.80
CA ARG A 21 5.40 -16.64 -4.09
C ARG A 21 4.98 -18.11 -4.03
N ALA A 22 4.26 -18.60 -5.04
CA ALA A 22 3.94 -20.01 -5.17
C ALA A 22 5.18 -20.89 -5.52
N GLY A 23 6.26 -20.27 -6.00
CA GLY A 23 7.52 -20.92 -6.33
C GLY A 23 8.69 -19.95 -6.35
N ARG A 24 9.91 -20.46 -6.20
CA ARG A 24 11.15 -19.66 -6.19
C ARG A 24 11.70 -19.55 -7.62
N PHE A 25 11.10 -18.67 -8.41
CA PHE A 25 11.60 -18.34 -9.74
C PHE A 25 12.70 -17.29 -9.60
N ALA A 26 13.93 -17.64 -10.00
CA ALA A 26 15.13 -16.81 -9.81
C ALA A 26 15.06 -15.43 -10.51
N ASN A 27 14.15 -15.26 -11.46
CA ASN A 27 14.04 -14.06 -12.29
C ASN A 27 12.70 -13.32 -12.12
N THR A 28 11.88 -13.64 -11.11
CA THR A 28 10.65 -12.87 -10.90
C THR A 28 10.96 -11.54 -10.26
N GLN A 29 10.77 -10.47 -11.03
CA GLN A 29 10.85 -9.09 -10.57
C GLN A 29 9.44 -8.61 -10.28
N TYR A 30 9.27 -8.03 -9.09
CA TYR A 30 8.01 -7.43 -8.69
C TYR A 30 8.20 -5.92 -8.68
N THR A 31 7.19 -5.21 -9.14
CA THR A 31 7.10 -3.77 -9.03
C THR A 31 5.86 -3.41 -8.24
N ILE A 32 5.96 -2.35 -7.45
CA ILE A 32 4.86 -1.81 -6.68
C ILE A 32 4.52 -0.43 -7.22
N ARG A 33 3.23 -0.18 -7.38
CA ARG A 33 2.68 1.10 -7.81
C ARG A 33 1.66 1.56 -6.79
N TYR A 34 1.75 2.83 -6.47
CA TYR A 34 0.83 3.50 -5.56
C TYR A 34 -0.10 4.42 -6.34
N PHE A 35 -1.37 4.43 -5.97
CA PHE A 35 -2.35 5.37 -6.47
C PHE A 35 -3.23 5.86 -5.33
N GLN A 36 -3.57 7.15 -5.35
CA GLN A 36 -4.43 7.76 -4.35
C GLN A 36 -5.57 8.46 -5.07
N PRO A 37 -6.73 7.80 -5.27
CA PRO A 37 -7.89 8.43 -5.87
C PRO A 37 -8.51 9.50 -4.97
N ASP A 38 -8.42 9.34 -3.63
CA ASP A 38 -9.12 10.20 -2.68
C ASP A 38 -8.27 10.56 -1.45
N GLY A 39 -8.48 11.78 -0.93
CA GLY A 39 -7.74 12.35 0.19
C GLY A 39 -6.32 12.79 -0.15
N LYS A 40 -5.51 13.08 0.88
CA LYS A 40 -4.10 13.43 0.76
C LYS A 40 -3.25 12.69 1.79
N GLY A 41 -2.17 12.07 1.34
CA GLY A 41 -1.20 11.45 2.22
C GLY A 41 0.14 11.21 1.52
N CYS A 42 1.07 10.64 2.26
CA CYS A 42 2.37 10.21 1.74
C CYS A 42 2.58 8.75 2.11
N LEU A 43 2.88 7.92 1.11
CA LEU A 43 3.27 6.53 1.32
C LEU A 43 4.78 6.41 1.25
N LYS A 44 5.38 5.76 2.25
CA LYS A 44 6.82 5.48 2.31
C LYS A 44 7.06 3.98 2.49
N MET A 45 8.16 3.48 1.95
CA MET A 45 8.63 2.12 2.20
C MET A 45 9.55 2.07 3.43
N ASP A 46 9.77 0.87 3.99
CA ASP A 46 10.78 0.66 5.03
C ASP A 46 12.21 1.06 4.63
N ASP A 47 12.52 1.01 3.33
CA ASP A 47 13.82 1.42 2.78
C ASP A 47 13.97 2.95 2.64
N GLY A 48 12.95 3.73 3.06
CA GLY A 48 12.94 5.19 2.96
C GLY A 48 12.44 5.74 1.62
N THR A 49 12.18 4.87 0.63
CA THR A 49 11.58 5.25 -0.65
C THR A 49 10.22 5.91 -0.45
N ILE A 50 10.06 7.13 -0.95
CA ILE A 50 8.79 7.86 -0.94
C ILE A 50 8.08 7.58 -2.26
N PHE A 51 6.88 7.00 -2.17
CA PHE A 51 6.08 6.68 -3.34
C PHE A 51 5.43 7.93 -3.90
N LYS A 52 5.61 8.14 -5.20
CA LYS A 52 4.82 9.09 -5.97
C LYS A 52 3.61 8.38 -6.57
N PRO A 53 2.43 9.02 -6.59
CA PRO A 53 1.27 8.48 -7.28
C PRO A 53 1.62 8.16 -8.73
N ASN A 54 1.21 6.98 -9.20
CA ASN A 54 1.47 6.43 -10.53
C ASN A 54 2.91 5.98 -10.85
N ASP A 55 3.90 6.25 -10.00
CA ASP A 55 5.24 5.74 -10.21
C ASP A 55 5.35 4.26 -9.79
N ARG A 56 6.25 3.55 -10.48
CA ARG A 56 6.57 2.14 -10.24
C ARG A 56 7.91 2.04 -9.55
N TYR A 57 7.97 1.26 -8.48
CA TYR A 57 9.20 1.01 -7.72
C TYR A 57 9.48 -0.49 -7.67
N PRO A 58 10.75 -0.93 -7.80
CA PRO A 58 11.10 -2.34 -7.72
C PRO A 58 10.96 -2.86 -6.28
N LEU A 59 10.32 -4.02 -6.11
CA LEU A 59 10.31 -4.78 -4.87
C LEU A 59 11.45 -5.80 -4.89
N THR A 60 12.50 -5.53 -4.12
CA THR A 60 13.65 -6.43 -3.95
C THR A 60 13.42 -7.46 -2.84
N ARG A 61 12.42 -7.24 -1.99
CA ARG A 61 12.12 -8.04 -0.78
C ARG A 61 10.74 -8.68 -0.85
N ASP A 62 10.62 -9.90 -0.31
CA ASP A 62 9.34 -10.60 -0.18
C ASP A 62 8.48 -10.05 0.96
N ALA A 63 9.11 -9.57 2.03
CA ALA A 63 8.43 -8.91 3.13
C ALA A 63 8.87 -7.44 3.16
N PHE A 64 7.90 -6.54 3.08
CA PHE A 64 8.12 -5.10 3.10
C PHE A 64 7.04 -4.41 3.92
N ARG A 65 7.37 -3.22 4.43
CA ARG A 65 6.44 -2.41 5.21
C ARG A 65 6.22 -1.11 4.49
N LEU A 66 4.96 -0.71 4.43
CA LEU A 66 4.56 0.58 3.91
C LEU A 66 4.06 1.43 5.07
N TYR A 67 4.50 2.67 5.11
CA TYR A 67 4.15 3.66 6.11
C TYR A 67 3.33 4.72 5.40
N TYR A 68 2.02 4.70 5.62
CA TYR A 68 1.12 5.70 5.06
C TYR A 68 0.89 6.79 6.09
N THR A 69 1.43 7.98 5.85
CA THR A 69 1.17 9.16 6.67
C THR A 69 0.01 9.94 6.07
N SER A 70 -1.08 10.06 6.81
CA SER A 70 -2.21 10.86 6.40
C SER A 70 -1.90 12.35 6.52
N LEU A 71 -2.29 13.15 5.53
CA LEU A 71 -2.23 14.61 5.56
C LEU A 71 -3.62 15.26 5.57
N SER A 72 -4.69 14.45 5.53
CA SER A 72 -6.08 14.91 5.55
C SER A 72 -6.84 14.31 6.73
N THR A 73 -7.91 14.97 7.16
CA THR A 73 -8.85 14.42 8.15
C THR A 73 -10.01 13.68 7.50
N ASP A 74 -10.19 13.85 6.20
CA ASP A 74 -11.29 13.26 5.42
C ASP A 74 -11.06 11.79 5.10
N ARG A 75 -12.03 11.21 4.38
CA ARG A 75 -11.92 9.90 3.74
C ARG A 75 -10.68 9.85 2.87
N GLN A 76 -9.99 8.72 2.93
CA GLN A 76 -8.75 8.50 2.22
C GLN A 76 -8.76 7.11 1.64
N THR A 77 -8.53 7.03 0.35
CA THR A 77 -8.46 5.76 -0.35
C THR A 77 -7.11 5.66 -1.02
N ILE A 78 -6.40 4.57 -0.75
CA ILE A 78 -5.15 4.25 -1.42
C ILE A 78 -5.25 2.91 -2.11
N ASP A 79 -4.74 2.85 -3.33
CA ASP A 79 -4.64 1.65 -4.13
C ASP A 79 -3.16 1.29 -4.30
N ILE A 80 -2.83 0.08 -3.91
CA ILE A 80 -1.50 -0.49 -4.06
C ILE A 80 -1.60 -1.63 -5.06
N ASN A 81 -0.86 -1.50 -6.15
CA ASN A 81 -0.78 -2.50 -7.20
C ASN A 81 0.60 -3.12 -7.19
N VAL A 82 0.67 -4.45 -7.11
CA VAL A 82 1.92 -5.19 -7.25
C VAL A 82 1.87 -5.96 -8.56
N GLU A 83 2.77 -5.64 -9.48
CA GLU A 83 2.87 -6.24 -10.82
C GLU A 83 4.15 -7.07 -10.89
N ASP A 84 4.07 -8.30 -11.38
CA ASP A 84 5.24 -9.12 -11.69
C ASP A 84 5.64 -9.01 -13.16
N ASN A 85 6.87 -9.43 -13.48
CA ASN A 85 7.37 -9.44 -14.85
C ASN A 85 6.72 -10.50 -15.76
N PHE A 86 5.79 -11.32 -15.25
CA PHE A 86 4.97 -12.25 -16.04
C PHE A 86 3.61 -11.65 -16.39
N GLY A 87 3.33 -10.41 -15.95
CA GLY A 87 2.07 -9.70 -16.22
C GLY A 87 0.97 -9.95 -15.20
N GLN A 88 1.24 -10.65 -14.09
CA GLN A 88 0.28 -10.79 -13.00
C GLN A 88 0.25 -9.52 -12.18
N VAL A 89 -0.95 -8.97 -11.99
CA VAL A 89 -1.18 -7.76 -11.20
C VAL A 89 -2.06 -8.11 -10.01
N GLN A 90 -1.59 -7.77 -8.82
CA GLN A 90 -2.34 -7.88 -7.57
C GLN A 90 -2.63 -6.48 -7.03
N GLN A 91 -3.88 -6.05 -7.14
CA GLN A 91 -4.37 -4.83 -6.51
C GLN A 91 -4.82 -5.07 -5.06
N ARG A 92 -4.57 -4.08 -4.21
CA ARG A 92 -5.07 -3.96 -2.84
C ARG A 92 -5.49 -2.52 -2.60
N THR A 93 -6.78 -2.33 -2.34
CA THR A 93 -7.35 -1.04 -1.96
C THR A 93 -7.46 -0.97 -0.44
N PHE A 94 -6.99 0.12 0.15
CA PHE A 94 -7.13 0.43 1.56
C PHE A 94 -7.93 1.72 1.70
N ASN A 95 -8.99 1.65 2.50
CA ASN A 95 -9.86 2.77 2.77
C ASN A 95 -9.69 3.16 4.24
N PHE A 96 -9.28 4.41 4.49
CA PHE A 96 -9.15 4.99 5.81
C PHE A 96 -10.20 6.08 6.01
N ASN A 97 -10.65 6.24 7.26
CA ASN A 97 -11.75 7.14 7.64
C ASN A 97 -13.04 6.86 6.86
N ASN A 98 -13.15 5.64 6.33
CA ASN A 98 -14.31 5.16 5.63
C ASN A 98 -15.18 4.45 6.66
N GLU A 99 -15.83 5.21 7.55
CA GLU A 99 -16.86 4.66 8.41
C GLU A 99 -17.94 4.03 7.53
N LYS A 100 -17.84 2.72 7.30
CA LYS A 100 -19.02 1.89 7.35
C LYS A 100 -19.22 1.60 8.83
N VAL A 101 -20.31 2.14 9.35
CA VAL A 101 -21.01 1.59 10.50
C VAL A 101 -21.22 0.10 10.21
N GLU A 102 -20.27 -0.76 10.61
CA GLU A 102 -20.60 -2.15 10.92
C GLU A 102 -21.38 -2.07 12.24
N LYS A 103 -22.68 -1.84 12.10
CA LYS A 103 -23.65 -2.20 13.13
C LYS A 103 -23.65 -3.73 13.21
N GLU A 104 -23.25 -4.20 14.39
CA GLU A 104 -23.64 -5.44 15.10
C GLU A 104 -23.55 -6.79 14.36
#